data_AF-A0A929NIK1-F1
#
_entry.id   AF-A0A929NIK1-F1
#
_cell.length_a   1.000
_cell.length_b   1.000
_cell.length_c   1.000
_cell.angle_alpha   90.00
_cell.angle_beta   90.00
_cell.angle_gamma   90.00
#
_symmetry.space_group_name_H-M   'P 1'
#
loop_
_entity.id
_entity.type
_entity.pdbx_description
1 polymer ?
#
loop_
_entity_poly.entity_id
_entity_poly.type
_entity_poly.pdbx_seq_one_letter_code
_entity_poly.pdbx_strand_id
1 'polypeptide(L)'
;MQTTQAEKLVRKQFLISPSQIKKLNRLARDEGTSVAEMVRVAIDSYNPDKAAVADLDAPELIELVSERLKEAITSTKKANRTINRTLKKLSEGVL
;
A
#
# COMPACT_ATOMS: atom_id res chain seq x y z
N MET A 1 21.61 -13.18 40.75
CA MET A 1 20.48 -12.23 40.71
C MET A 1 20.79 -11.21 39.63
N GLN A 2 20.13 -11.28 38.47
CA GLN A 2 20.34 -10.30 37.39
C GLN A 2 19.58 -9.03 37.77
N THR A 3 20.29 -7.92 37.94
CA THR A 3 19.71 -6.60 38.14
C THR A 3 19.15 -6.10 36.81
N THR A 4 17.83 -6.16 36.66
CA THR A 4 17.09 -5.48 35.60
C THR A 4 17.37 -3.99 35.73
N GLN A 5 18.29 -3.43 34.94
CA GLN A 5 18.44 -1.98 34.83
C GLN A 5 17.12 -1.45 34.27
N ALA A 6 16.37 -0.73 35.10
CA ALA A 6 15.17 -0.05 34.64
C ALA A 6 15.59 0.98 33.58
N GLU A 7 15.17 0.78 32.34
CA GLU A 7 15.38 1.75 31.28
C GLU A 7 14.83 3.11 31.73
N LYS A 8 15.68 4.13 31.69
CA LYS A 8 15.33 5.47 32.13
C LYS A 8 14.38 6.10 31.11
N LEU A 9 13.08 5.92 31.30
CA LEU A 9 12.05 6.56 30.49
C LEU A 9 12.07 8.08 30.71
N VAL A 10 12.43 8.83 29.65
CA VAL A 10 12.40 10.29 29.67
C VAL A 10 11.21 10.77 28.84
N ARG A 11 10.35 11.60 29.43
CA ARG A 11 9.27 12.26 28.71
C ARG A 11 9.85 13.36 27.82
N LYS A 12 9.78 13.18 26.50
CA LYS A 12 10.15 14.21 25.52
C LYS A 12 8.92 14.96 25.04
N GLN A 13 8.97 16.28 25.05
CA GLN A 13 7.95 17.14 24.46
C GLN A 13 8.29 17.38 22.98
N PHE A 14 7.29 17.41 22.12
CA PHE A 14 7.45 17.70 20.70
C PHE A 14 6.26 18.53 20.20
N LEU A 15 6.51 19.35 19.18
CA LEU A 15 5.49 20.20 18.56
C LEU A 15 4.83 19.46 17.41
N ILE A 16 3.49 19.44 17.40
CA ILE A 16 2.69 18.79 16.37
C ILE A 16 1.45 19.63 16.12
N SER A 17 1.00 19.71 14.87
CA SER A 17 -0.16 20.53 14.53
C SER A 17 -1.47 19.88 15.01
N PRO A 18 -2.53 20.67 15.27
CA PRO A 18 -3.81 20.13 15.76
C PRO A 18 -4.44 19.08 14.84
N SER A 19 -4.27 19.22 13.52
CA SER A 19 -4.77 18.25 12.55
C SER A 19 -4.08 16.88 12.68
N GLN A 20 -2.78 16.88 12.97
CA GLN A 20 -2.03 15.65 13.17
C GLN A 20 -2.35 15.00 14.52
N ILE A 21 -2.64 15.78 15.57
CA ILE A 21 -3.17 15.25 16.84
C ILE A 21 -4.48 14.49 16.61
N LYS A 22 -5.40 15.04 15.82
CA LYS A 22 -6.67 14.37 15.48
C LYS A 22 -6.44 13.05 14.74
N LYS A 23 -5.51 13.04 13.77
CA LYS A 23 -5.12 11.83 13.04
C LYS A 23 -4.54 10.78 13.98
N LEU A 24 -3.63 11.18 14.85
CA LEU A 24 -2.91 10.29 15.74
C LEU A 24 -3.83 9.66 16.81
N ASN A 25 -4.76 10.45 17.36
CA ASN A 25 -5.80 9.93 18.27
C ASN A 25 -6.71 8.89 17.58
N ARG A 26 -7.06 9.12 16.32
CA ARG A 26 -7.85 8.15 15.55
C ARG A 26 -7.08 6.84 15.37
N LEU A 27 -5.82 6.91 14.94
CA LEU A 27 -4.96 5.74 14.75
C LEU A 27 -4.75 4.96 16.05
N ALA A 28 -4.47 5.65 17.16
CA ALA A 28 -4.30 5.02 18.47
C ALA A 28 -5.57 4.27 18.89
N ARG A 29 -6.76 4.85 18.65
CA ARG A 29 -8.04 4.20 18.94
C ARG A 29 -8.29 2.98 18.06
N ASP A 30 -8.02 3.10 16.75
CA ASP A 30 -8.26 2.04 15.78
C ASP A 30 -7.34 0.82 16.07
N GLU A 31 -6.11 1.06 16.53
CA GLU A 31 -5.12 0.04 16.91
C GLU A 31 -5.20 -0.39 18.40
N GLY A 32 -6.15 0.15 19.18
CA GLY A 32 -6.32 -0.20 20.59
C GLY A 32 -5.13 0.12 21.49
N THR A 33 -4.30 1.11 21.13
CA THR A 33 -3.07 1.48 21.83
C THR A 33 -3.07 2.95 22.28
N SER A 34 -2.02 3.35 23.01
CA SER A 34 -1.87 4.75 23.42
C SER A 34 -1.20 5.59 22.33
N VAL A 35 -1.53 6.88 22.31
CA VAL A 35 -0.87 7.88 21.46
C VAL A 35 0.66 7.87 21.62
N ALA A 36 1.15 7.73 22.86
CA ALA A 36 2.57 7.72 23.13
C ALA A 36 3.26 6.46 22.56
N GLU A 37 2.59 5.31 22.64
CA GLU A 37 3.10 4.06 22.06
C GLU A 37 3.13 4.13 20.54
N MET A 38 2.07 4.67 19.92
CA MET A 38 2.02 4.89 18.47
C MET A 38 3.18 5.77 17.99
N VAL A 39 3.50 6.84 18.71
CA VAL A 39 4.63 7.73 18.38
C VAL A 39 5.97 7.01 18.58
N ARG A 40 6.13 6.23 19.65
CA ARG A 40 7.34 5.46 19.92
C ARG A 40 7.61 4.46 18.79
N VAL A 41 6.62 3.61 18.47
CA VAL A 41 6.71 2.63 17.39
C VAL A 41 6.99 3.31 16.05
N ALA A 42 6.35 4.45 15.77
CA ALA A 42 6.59 5.19 14.55
C ALA A 42 8.02 5.73 14.46
N ILE A 43 8.60 6.23 15.55
CA ILE A 43 10.00 6.68 15.60
C ILE A 43 10.95 5.49 15.44
N ASP A 44 10.70 4.39 16.14
CA ASP A 44 11.56 3.19 16.08
C ASP A 44 11.52 2.53 14.70
N SER A 45 10.35 2.59 14.04
CA SER A 45 10.15 2.07 12.68
C SER A 45 10.61 3.05 11.60
N TYR A 46 10.84 4.32 11.95
CA TYR A 46 11.28 5.34 11.00
C TYR A 46 12.76 5.12 10.66
N ASN A 47 12.99 4.54 9.49
CA ASN A 47 14.32 4.35 8.93
C ASN A 47 14.57 5.40 7.82
N PRO A 48 15.29 6.50 8.13
CA PRO A 48 15.54 7.56 7.15
C PRO A 48 16.41 7.10 5.97
N ASP A 49 17.22 6.06 6.14
CA ASP A 49 18.07 5.50 5.09
C ASP A 49 17.28 4.60 4.11
N LYS A 50 16.13 4.07 4.53
CA LYS A 50 15.19 3.35 3.65
C LYS A 50 14.27 4.29 2.87
N ALA A 51 13.93 5.44 3.44
CA ALA A 51 12.96 6.37 2.85
C ALA A 51 13.43 6.99 1.53
N ALA A 52 14.74 7.05 1.26
CA ALA A 52 15.28 7.55 0.01
C ALA A 52 15.25 6.53 -1.15
N VAL A 53 15.00 5.24 -0.89
CA VAL A 53 15.20 4.18 -1.89
C VAL A 53 14.05 3.17 -1.98
N ALA A 54 13.20 3.03 -0.96
CA ALA A 54 12.27 1.89 -0.89
C ALA A 54 10.91 2.09 -1.59
N ASP A 55 10.50 3.31 -1.93
CA ASP A 55 9.08 3.58 -2.27
C ASP A 55 8.83 4.14 -3.68
N LEU A 56 9.85 4.23 -4.56
CA LEU A 56 9.66 4.74 -5.92
C LEU A 56 10.21 3.87 -7.06
N ASP A 57 11.15 2.95 -6.79
CA ASP A 57 11.77 2.13 -7.84
C ASP A 57 11.61 0.63 -7.54
N ALA A 58 10.39 0.11 -7.72
CA ALA A 58 10.17 -1.32 -7.95
C ALA A 58 9.89 -1.56 -9.46
N PRO A 59 10.87 -1.30 -10.36
CA PRO A 59 10.66 -1.37 -11.81
C PRO A 59 10.19 -2.76 -12.25
N GLU A 60 10.61 -3.81 -11.55
CA GLU A 60 10.19 -5.20 -11.81
C GLU A 60 8.68 -5.40 -11.60
N LEU A 61 8.09 -4.78 -10.57
CA LEU A 61 6.65 -4.87 -10.33
C LEU A 61 5.85 -4.08 -11.37
N ILE A 62 6.36 -2.91 -11.78
CA ILE A 62 5.74 -2.09 -12.83
C ILE A 62 5.84 -2.79 -14.18
N GLU A 63 6.97 -3.43 -14.48
CA GLU A 63 7.17 -4.23 -15.67
C GLU A 63 6.22 -5.43 -15.70
N LEU A 64 6.10 -6.16 -14.59
CA LEU A 64 5.16 -7.27 -14.46
C LEU A 64 3.71 -6.82 -14.68
N VAL A 65 3.29 -5.71 -14.06
CA VAL A 65 1.93 -5.16 -14.25
C VAL A 65 1.70 -4.74 -15.71
N SER A 66 2.69 -4.11 -16.34
CA SER A 66 2.65 -3.71 -17.74
C SER A 66 2.49 -4.91 -18.68
N GLU A 67 3.23 -5.99 -18.44
CA GLU A 67 3.14 -7.23 -19.21
C GLU A 67 1.75 -7.87 -19.06
N ARG A 68 1.26 -8.04 -17.83
CA ARG A 68 -0.07 -8.61 -17.56
C ARG A 68 -1.19 -7.77 -18.18
N LEU A 69 -1.06 -6.45 -18.16
CA LEU A 69 -2.03 -5.56 -18.79
C LEU A 69 -2.06 -5.74 -20.33
N LYS A 70 -0.90 -5.86 -20.97
CA LYS A 70 -0.81 -6.13 -22.42
C LYS A 70 -1.43 -7.47 -22.79
N GLU A 71 -1.22 -8.51 -21.98
CA GLU A 71 -1.83 -9.83 -22.15
C GLU A 71 -3.36 -9.73 -22.08
N ALA A 72 -3.89 -9.08 -21.03
CA ALA A 72 -5.32 -8.90 -20.82
C ALA A 72 -5.99 -8.13 -21.97
N ILE A 73 -5.38 -7.03 -22.43
CA ILE A 73 -5.86 -6.26 -23.58
C ILE A 73 -5.90 -7.13 -24.84
N THR A 74 -4.85 -7.89 -25.10
CA THR A 74 -4.76 -8.74 -26.30
C THR A 74 -5.80 -9.86 -26.27
N SER A 75 -5.98 -10.51 -25.12
CA SER A 75 -7.00 -11.53 -24.90
C SER A 75 -8.42 -10.97 -25.13
N THR A 76 -8.71 -9.80 -24.54
CA THR A 76 -10.00 -9.13 -24.66
C THR A 76 -10.30 -8.75 -26.12
N LYS A 77 -9.32 -8.18 -26.84
CA LYS A 77 -9.46 -7.86 -28.26
C LYS A 77 -9.74 -9.11 -29.10
N LYS A 78 -9.10 -10.25 -28.80
CA LYS A 78 -9.33 -11.52 -29.48
C LYS A 78 -10.74 -12.04 -29.22
N ALA A 79 -11.19 -12.02 -27.96
CA ALA A 79 -12.55 -12.42 -27.58
C ALA A 79 -13.60 -11.57 -28.30
N ASN A 80 -13.44 -10.24 -28.29
CA ASN A 80 -14.36 -9.33 -28.98
C ASN A 80 -14.43 -9.61 -30.49
N ARG A 81 -13.31 -9.89 -31.15
CA ARG A 81 -13.30 -10.28 -32.57
C ARG A 81 -14.07 -11.57 -32.83
N THR A 82 -13.90 -12.58 -31.96
CA THR A 82 -14.63 -13.84 -32.07
C THR A 82 -16.12 -13.62 -31.88
N ILE A 83 -16.52 -12.89 -30.84
CA ILE A 83 -17.92 -12.54 -30.57
C ILE A 83 -18.53 -11.82 -31.77
N ASN A 84 -17.86 -10.78 -32.29
CA ASN A 84 -18.35 -10.03 -33.45
C ASN A 84 -18.51 -10.90 -34.70
N ARG A 85 -17.57 -11.82 -34.96
CA ARG A 85 -17.69 -12.77 -36.07
C ARG A 85 -18.87 -13.73 -35.90
N THR A 86 -19.06 -14.24 -34.69
CA THR A 86 -20.18 -15.14 -34.38
C THR A 86 -21.52 -14.42 -34.50
N LEU A 87 -21.64 -13.21 -33.94
CA LEU A 87 -22.83 -12.37 -34.08
C LEU A 87 -23.13 -12.03 -35.54
N LYS A 88 -22.10 -11.74 -36.35
CA LYS A 88 -22.26 -11.48 -37.78
C LYS A 88 -22.83 -12.70 -38.51
N LYS A 89 -22.27 -13.89 -38.28
CA LYS A 89 -22.78 -15.15 -38.87
C LYS A 89 -24.24 -15.43 -38.49
N LEU A 90 -24.58 -15.21 -37.21
CA LEU A 90 -25.96 -15.30 -36.71
C LEU A 90 -26.89 -14.30 -37.40
N SER A 91 -26.46 -13.05 -37.58
CA SER A 91 -27.27 -12.02 -38.25
C SER A 91 -27.46 -12.27 -39.75
N GLU A 92 -26.51 -12.96 -40.38
CA GLU A 92 -26.58 -13.33 -41.80
C GLU A 92 -27.38 -14.62 -42.04
N GLY A 93 -27.88 -15.27 -40.99
CA GLY A 93 -28.65 -16.52 -41.09
C GLY A 93 -27.81 -17.72 -41.54
N VAL A 94 -26.47 -17.62 -41.45
CA VAL A 94 -25.54 -18.69 -41.83
C VAL A 94 -25.18 -19.49 -40.57
N LEU A 95 -26.02 -20.48 -40.28
CA LEU A 95 -25.75 -21.57 -39.33
C LEU A 95 -26.04 -22.91 -40.00
#